data_AF-M7ZKZ3-F1
#
_entry.id   AF-M7ZKZ3-F1
#
_cell.length_a   1.000
_cell.length_b   1.000
_cell.length_c   1.000
_cell.angle_alpha   90.00
_cell.angle_beta   90.00
_cell.angle_gamma   90.00
#
_symmetry.space_group_name_H-M   'P 1'
#
loop_
_entity.id
_entity.type
_entity.pdbx_description
1 polymer ?
#
loop_
_entity_poly.entity_id
_entity_poly.type
_entity_poly.pdbx_seq_one_letter_code
_entity_poly.pdbx_strand_id
1 'polypeptide(L)'
;MILVWYLLNIYFNIYNKLVLKAVPFPYTITTFQFASGSFFITLMWLLNLHPKPRLSLQQYAKILPLALIHMMGNVFTNMSLGKVAVSFTHTIKAMEPFFSVLFSVLLLGQVFYFILSGPS
;
A
#
# COMPACT_ATOMS: atom_id res chain seq x y z
N MET A 1 -3.51 -17.99 -6.01
CA MET A 1 -3.36 -16.51 -6.01
C MET A 1 -2.77 -15.98 -4.69
N ILE A 2 -3.30 -16.39 -3.52
CA ILE A 2 -2.81 -15.93 -2.19
C ILE A 2 -1.34 -16.30 -1.92
N LEU A 3 -0.92 -17.56 -2.21
CA LEU A 3 0.45 -18.01 -2.00
C LEU A 3 1.48 -17.19 -2.80
N VAL A 4 1.20 -16.95 -4.08
CA VAL A 4 2.06 -16.14 -4.96
C VAL A 4 2.21 -14.72 -4.44
N TRP A 5 1.11 -14.13 -3.98
CA TRP A 5 1.11 -12.78 -3.40
C TRP A 5 1.98 -12.69 -2.13
N TYR A 6 1.89 -13.68 -1.23
CA TYR A 6 2.76 -13.74 -0.04
C TYR A 6 4.23 -13.95 -0.40
N LEU A 7 4.54 -14.86 -1.32
CA LEU A 7 5.92 -15.12 -1.75
C LEU A 7 6.56 -13.87 -2.37
N LEU A 8 5.85 -13.19 -3.27
CA LEU A 8 6.32 -11.94 -3.87
C LEU A 8 6.48 -10.83 -2.83
N ASN A 9 5.58 -10.73 -1.85
CA ASN A 9 5.71 -9.77 -0.76
C ASN A 9 6.93 -10.05 0.13
N ILE A 10 7.17 -11.31 0.50
CA ILE A 10 8.35 -11.68 1.29
C ILE A 10 9.61 -11.28 0.54
N TYR A 11 9.70 -11.66 -0.73
CA TYR A 11 10.83 -11.29 -1.60
C TYR A 11 11.00 -9.76 -1.66
N PHE A 12 9.92 -9.03 -1.98
CA PHE A 12 9.92 -7.57 -2.05
C PHE A 12 10.43 -6.93 -0.75
N ASN A 13 9.91 -7.34 0.42
CA ASN A 13 10.30 -6.73 1.69
C ASN A 13 11.75 -7.01 2.07
N ILE A 14 12.27 -8.23 1.82
CA ILE A 14 13.68 -8.58 2.05
C ILE A 14 14.58 -7.74 1.14
N TYR A 15 14.32 -7.74 -0.17
CA TYR A 15 15.14 -7.00 -1.13
C TYR A 15 15.08 -5.49 -0.89
N ASN A 16 13.91 -4.95 -0.61
CA ASN A 16 13.75 -3.52 -0.32
C ASN A 16 14.57 -3.12 0.91
N LYS A 17 14.60 -3.94 1.96
CA LYS A 17 15.48 -3.70 3.13
C LYS A 17 16.96 -3.75 2.76
N LEU A 18 17.38 -4.69 1.90
CA LEU A 18 18.78 -4.77 1.44
C LEU A 18 19.17 -3.55 0.61
N VAL A 19 18.31 -3.12 -0.31
CA VAL A 19 18.52 -1.91 -1.11
C VAL A 19 18.56 -0.67 -0.21
N LEU A 20 17.65 -0.53 0.76
CA LEU A 20 17.66 0.58 1.72
C LEU A 20 18.91 0.60 2.61
N LYS A 21 19.52 -0.56 2.90
CA LYS A 21 20.81 -0.62 3.61
C LYS A 21 21.96 -0.12 2.75
N ALA A 22 21.97 -0.42 1.44
CA ALA A 22 23.01 0.02 0.52
C ALA A 22 22.82 1.48 0.06
N VAL A 23 21.57 1.90 -0.12
CA VAL A 23 21.14 3.19 -0.65
C VAL A 23 20.05 3.74 0.27
N PRO A 24 20.40 4.52 1.31
CA PRO A 24 19.45 4.96 2.34
C PRO A 24 18.57 6.15 1.89
N PHE A 25 18.05 6.11 0.67
CA PHE A 25 17.20 7.15 0.07
C PHE A 25 15.78 6.61 -0.19
N PRO A 26 14.91 6.55 0.83
CA PRO A 26 13.60 5.91 0.72
C PRO A 26 12.68 6.58 -0.30
N TYR A 27 12.75 7.90 -0.46
CA TYR A 27 11.95 8.63 -1.45
C TYR A 27 12.34 8.24 -2.89
N THR A 28 13.64 8.13 -3.16
CA THR A 28 14.17 7.73 -4.46
C THR A 28 13.79 6.30 -4.81
N ILE A 29 13.93 5.38 -3.85
CA ILE A 29 13.54 3.98 -4.03
C ILE A 29 12.04 3.86 -4.31
N THR A 30 11.21 4.57 -3.54
CA THR A 30 9.75 4.58 -3.73
C THR A 30 9.38 5.15 -5.10
N THR A 31 10.05 6.22 -5.54
CA THR A 31 9.84 6.81 -6.86
C THR A 31 10.19 5.82 -7.97
N PHE A 32 11.32 5.11 -7.84
CA PHE A 32 11.72 4.09 -8.80
C PHE A 32 10.74 2.92 -8.86
N GLN A 33 10.19 2.49 -7.71
CA GLN A 33 9.16 1.45 -7.65
C GLN A 33 7.89 1.86 -8.42
N PHE A 34 7.40 3.09 -8.21
CA PHE A 34 6.24 3.60 -8.95
C PHE A 34 6.54 3.82 -10.44
N ALA A 35 7.73 4.32 -10.79
CA ALA A 35 8.16 4.49 -12.17
C ALA A 35 8.23 3.15 -12.92
N SER A 36 8.83 2.14 -12.29
CA SER A 36 8.91 0.78 -12.83
C SER A 36 7.52 0.17 -13.03
N GLY A 37 6.65 0.24 -12.02
CA GLY A 37 5.26 -0.23 -12.15
C GLY A 37 4.49 0.48 -13.27
N SER A 38 4.64 1.80 -13.38
CA SER A 38 4.02 2.60 -14.44
C SER A 38 4.55 2.25 -15.82
N PHE A 39 5.86 2.00 -15.93
CA PHE A 39 6.51 1.56 -17.17
C PHE A 39 5.94 0.22 -17.64
N PHE A 40 5.86 -0.79 -16.77
CA PHE A 40 5.31 -2.10 -17.14
C PHE A 40 3.84 -2.02 -17.54
N ILE A 41 3.01 -1.27 -16.81
CA ILE A 41 1.58 -1.09 -17.16
C ILE A 41 1.45 -0.39 -18.52
N THR A 42 2.27 0.64 -18.78
CA THR A 42 2.28 1.33 -20.07
C THR A 42 2.71 0.39 -21.19
N LEU A 43 3.73 -0.43 -20.97
CA LEU A 43 4.18 -1.44 -21.92
C LEU A 43 3.08 -2.47 -22.23
N MET A 44 2.34 -2.93 -21.21
CA MET A 44 1.21 -3.84 -21.41
C MET A 44 0.10 -3.22 -22.26
N TRP A 45 -0.18 -1.91 -22.10
CA TRP A 45 -1.14 -1.21 -22.96
C TRP A 45 -0.62 -1.01 -24.39
N LEU A 46 0.66 -0.69 -24.57
CA LEU A 46 1.27 -0.53 -25.89
C LEU A 46 1.28 -1.84 -26.68
N LEU A 47 1.53 -2.97 -26.00
CA LEU A 47 1.53 -4.31 -26.59
C LEU A 47 0.13 -4.93 -26.68
N ASN A 48 -0.93 -4.21 -26.29
CA ASN A 48 -2.32 -4.70 -26.21
C ASN A 48 -2.49 -6.00 -25.40
N LEU A 49 -1.61 -6.24 -24.41
CA LEU A 49 -1.67 -7.42 -23.54
C LEU A 49 -2.76 -7.31 -22.47
N HIS A 50 -3.19 -6.08 -22.16
CA HIS A 50 -4.25 -5.82 -21.19
C HIS A 50 -5.15 -4.68 -21.67
N PRO A 51 -6.49 -4.79 -21.52
CA PRO A 51 -7.40 -3.73 -21.92
C PRO A 51 -7.10 -2.43 -21.17
N LYS A 52 -6.95 -1.34 -21.92
CA LYS A 52 -6.76 0.00 -21.33
C LYS A 52 -8.05 0.43 -20.62
N PRO A 53 -7.98 0.84 -19.34
CA PRO A 53 -9.15 1.34 -18.63
C PRO A 53 -9.65 2.63 -19.28
N ARG A 54 -10.97 2.71 -19.52
CA ARG A 54 -11.65 3.90 -20.03
C ARG A 54 -12.28 4.64 -18.86
N LEU A 55 -11.58 5.63 -18.33
CA LEU A 55 -12.03 6.45 -17.20
C LEU A 55 -12.35 7.88 -17.66
N SER A 56 -13.45 8.43 -17.17
CA SER A 56 -13.78 9.84 -17.31
C SER A 56 -12.92 10.70 -16.38
N LEU A 57 -12.78 12.00 -16.69
CA LEU A 57 -12.03 12.95 -15.84
C LEU A 57 -12.58 13.00 -14.41
N GLN A 58 -13.89 12.86 -14.23
CA GLN A 58 -14.54 12.80 -12.91
C GLN A 58 -14.13 11.56 -12.12
N GLN A 59 -13.94 10.41 -12.78
CA GLN A 59 -13.45 9.20 -12.12
C GLN A 59 -11.98 9.33 -11.71
N TYR A 60 -11.15 9.98 -12.54
CA TYR A 60 -9.77 10.32 -12.16
C TYR A 60 -9.71 11.20 -10.89
N ALA A 61 -10.57 12.22 -10.81
CA ALA A 61 -10.66 13.07 -9.63
C ALA A 61 -11.06 12.30 -8.37
N LYS A 62 -11.94 11.28 -8.49
CA LYS A 62 -12.37 10.44 -7.37
C LYS A 62 -11.28 9.48 -6.87
N ILE A 63 -10.41 8.97 -7.76
CA ILE A 63 -9.33 8.05 -7.36
C ILE A 63 -8.07 8.78 -6.88
N LEU A 64 -7.91 10.06 -7.21
CA LEU A 64 -6.72 10.83 -6.88
C LEU A 64 -6.42 10.87 -5.37
N PRO A 65 -7.39 11.12 -4.46
CA PRO A 65 -7.13 11.10 -3.01
C PRO A 65 -6.62 9.73 -2.53
N LEU A 66 -7.24 8.65 -3.02
CA LEU A 66 -6.82 7.29 -2.69
C LEU A 66 -5.41 6.99 -3.20
N ALA A 67 -5.08 7.41 -4.43
CA ALA A 67 -3.75 7.25 -5.00
C ALA A 67 -2.68 8.01 -4.20
N LEU A 68 -2.98 9.24 -3.76
CA LEU A 68 -2.07 10.03 -2.92
C LEU A 68 -1.85 9.38 -1.56
N ILE A 69 -2.91 8.93 -0.88
CA ILE A 69 -2.80 8.22 0.40
C ILE A 69 -2.01 6.91 0.23
N HIS A 70 -2.25 6.16 -0.84
CA HIS A 70 -1.51 4.94 -1.14
C HIS A 70 -0.03 5.24 -1.40
N MET A 71 0.29 6.28 -2.17
CA MET A 71 1.66 6.73 -2.41
C MET A 71 2.35 7.09 -1.08
N MET A 72 1.70 7.88 -0.23
CA MET A 72 2.22 8.25 1.09
C MET A 72 2.46 7.02 1.97
N GLY A 73 1.52 6.08 1.99
CA GLY A 73 1.67 4.81 2.73
C GLY A 73 2.89 4.00 2.28
N ASN A 74 3.17 3.97 0.98
CA ASN A 74 4.37 3.31 0.44
C ASN A 74 5.66 4.05 0.85
N VAL A 75 5.69 5.38 0.75
CA VAL A 75 6.83 6.19 1.20
C VAL A 75 7.13 5.97 2.68
N PHE A 76 6.11 6.05 3.54
CA PHE A 76 6.28 5.84 4.98
C PHE A 76 6.67 4.40 5.33
N THR A 77 6.17 3.41 4.59
CA THR A 77 6.63 2.02 4.73
C THR A 77 8.12 1.92 4.42
N ASN A 78 8.60 2.48 3.31
CA ASN A 78 10.01 2.45 2.94
C ASN A 78 10.90 3.23 3.92
N MET A 79 10.42 4.35 4.44
CA MET A 79 11.11 5.08 5.52
C MET A 79 11.22 4.24 6.79
N SER A 80 10.13 3.57 7.19
CA SER A 80 10.11 2.66 8.34
C SER A 80 11.11 1.54 8.13
N LEU A 81 11.06 0.85 6.99
CA LEU A 81 12.01 -0.22 6.64
C LEU A 81 13.47 0.27 6.61
N GLY A 82 13.75 1.53 6.28
CA GLY A 82 15.09 2.09 6.39
C GLY A 82 15.55 2.24 7.85
N LYS A 83 14.65 2.67 8.74
CA LYS A 83 14.97 3.09 10.12
C LYS A 83 14.82 1.98 11.18
N VAL A 84 13.94 1.01 10.97
CA VAL A 84 13.59 -0.01 12.00
C VAL A 84 13.67 -1.43 11.45
N ALA A 85 13.45 -2.43 12.31
CA ALA A 85 13.36 -3.83 11.92
C ALA A 85 12.12 -4.09 11.04
N VAL A 86 12.28 -4.95 10.04
CA VAL A 86 11.20 -5.33 9.10
C VAL A 86 9.99 -5.89 9.86
N SER A 87 10.23 -6.72 10.87
CA SER A 87 9.19 -7.28 11.74
C SER A 87 8.38 -6.19 12.44
N PHE A 88 9.02 -5.16 13.00
CA PHE A 88 8.33 -4.06 13.66
C PHE A 88 7.43 -3.27 12.68
N THR A 89 7.93 -2.97 11.48
CA THR A 89 7.12 -2.32 10.44
C THR A 89 5.87 -3.14 10.13
N HIS A 90 6.00 -4.47 9.97
CA HIS A 90 4.86 -5.33 9.70
C HIS A 90 3.92 -5.50 10.90
N THR A 91 4.42 -5.50 12.13
CA THR A 91 3.56 -5.50 13.34
C THR A 91 2.66 -4.27 13.38
N ILE A 92 3.19 -3.07 13.09
CA ILE A 92 2.36 -1.86 13.01
C ILE A 92 1.37 -1.94 11.85
N LYS A 93 1.79 -2.43 10.68
CA LYS A 93 0.87 -2.63 9.54
C LYS A 93 -0.25 -3.64 9.86
N ALA A 94 0.03 -4.67 10.66
CA ALA A 94 -0.97 -5.64 11.08
C ALA A 94 -2.08 -5.03 11.97
N MET A 95 -1.88 -3.81 12.48
CA MET A 95 -2.91 -3.06 13.21
C MET A 95 -3.89 -2.31 12.28
N GLU A 96 -3.72 -2.39 10.96
CA GLU A 96 -4.64 -1.78 9.98
C GLU A 96 -6.14 -2.06 10.26
N PRO A 97 -6.57 -3.27 10.67
CA PRO A 97 -7.97 -3.52 11.03
C PRO A 97 -8.45 -2.68 12.21
N PHE A 98 -7.60 -2.45 13.22
CA PHE A 98 -7.92 -1.61 14.37
C PHE A 98 -8.16 -0.16 13.93
N PHE A 99 -7.24 0.41 13.15
CA PHE A 99 -7.38 1.77 12.65
C PHE A 99 -8.57 1.92 11.69
N SER A 100 -8.86 0.89 10.89
CA SER A 100 -10.02 0.89 9.99
C SER A 100 -11.34 0.98 10.77
N VAL A 101 -11.48 0.22 11.87
CA VAL A 101 -12.64 0.31 12.76
C VAL A 101 -12.71 1.69 13.40
N LEU A 102 -11.61 2.17 13.97
CA LEU A 102 -11.54 3.47 14.62
C LEU A 102 -11.97 4.62 13.69
N PHE A 103 -11.42 4.67 12.47
CA PHE A 103 -11.79 5.71 11.51
C PHE A 103 -13.22 5.54 10.98
N SER A 104 -13.73 4.32 10.87
CA SER A 104 -15.14 4.09 10.50
C SER A 104 -16.10 4.64 11.56
N VAL A 105 -15.77 4.51 12.85
CA VAL A 105 -16.54 5.15 13.94
C VAL A 105 -16.42 6.67 13.86
N LEU A 106 -15.20 7.20 13.76
CA LEU A 106 -14.94 8.65 13.83
C LEU A 106 -15.46 9.44 12.62
N LEU A 107 -15.34 8.89 11.41
CA LEU A 107 -15.66 9.61 10.17
C LEU A 107 -17.06 9.29 9.64
N LEU A 108 -17.54 8.05 9.83
CA LEU A 108 -18.82 7.58 9.28
C LEU A 108 -19.90 7.38 10.37
N GLY A 109 -19.56 7.53 11.65
CA GLY A 109 -20.49 7.31 12.76
C GLY A 109 -20.97 5.87 12.90
N GLN A 110 -20.23 4.89 12.35
CA GLN A 110 -20.65 3.49 12.38
C GLN A 110 -20.56 2.92 13.79
N VAL A 111 -21.58 2.16 14.19
CA VAL A 111 -21.64 1.48 15.48
C VAL A 111 -21.50 -0.02 15.26
N PHE A 112 -20.44 -0.61 15.79
CA PHE A 112 -20.18 -2.04 15.68
C PHE A 112 -20.87 -2.78 16.83
N TYR A 113 -21.87 -3.60 16.49
CA TYR A 113 -22.74 -4.31 17.46
C TYR A 113 -21.97 -5.17 18.47
N PHE A 114 -20.84 -5.76 18.07
CA PHE A 114 -19.99 -6.57 18.95
C PHE A 114 -19.43 -5.80 20.17
N ILE A 115 -19.34 -4.46 20.11
CA ILE A 115 -18.88 -3.63 21.23
C ILE A 115 -20.03 -3.27 22.18
N LEU A 116 -21.28 -3.25 21.69
CA LEU A 116 -22.47 -2.85 22.48
C LEU A 116 -23.20 -4.04 23.12
N SER A 117 -23.10 -5.24 22.54
CA SER A 117 -23.53 -6.46 23.18
C SER A 117 -22.41 -6.94 24.12
N GLY A 118 -22.38 -6.42 25.36
CA GLY A 118 -21.56 -7.02 26.42
C GLY A 118 -21.83 -8.52 26.54
N PRO A 119 -20.91 -9.31 27.12
CA PRO A 119 -21.06 -10.76 27.22
C PRO A 119 -22.37 -11.06 27.97
N SER A 120 -23.33 -11.64 27.25
CA SER A 120 -24.59 -12.17 27.78
C SER A 120 -24.33 -13.39 28.65
#